data_AF-A0A2H9SJW0-F1
#
_entry.id   AF-A0A2H9SJW0-F1
#
_cell.length_a   1.000
_cell.length_b   1.000
_cell.length_c   1.000
_cell.angle_alpha   90.00
_cell.angle_beta   90.00
_cell.angle_gamma   90.00
#
_symmetry.space_group_name_H-M   'P 1'
#
loop_
_entity.id
_entity.type
_entity.pdbx_description
1 polymer ?
#
loop_
_entity_poly.entity_id
_entity_poly.type
_entity_poly.pdbx_seq_one_letter_code
_entity_poly.pdbx_strand_id
1 'polypeptide(L)'
;MDEIIKTANSPSEAENSSIWLMIGTLYLNSALFKRGIVVLSPNIPEESICDGDTSFTLNARRFSFYTPTNTCSQKPHASSLTTARAFITELTSYAHQTSQDLIHNRDQSVLFNHNRREEIFLPLQIAEESTYIYPWTTKAIKKFEFTGFKRFVTAGCMFGSKLQGITNDEECIELINHHLMLRPHQKIMSIAYDCSLKSPYEEVIFHEFEKNCCLARSLTTQNETTHLLYHLPTEDYILFGIKLALQQKMTLAALRDFIEIIIAHQHEYQERLTSIANNHHIELQFGSPFMHLFSKELDFTTDAILAQLDFTHTSSEKEFVNSCIHKLTSSTENNLSLIWQDFINIETTPPESIEDLFKIGNAVLSALASQGQDHYQTCSILPLSEKQIQVQYELCRKKRMGISASVESNKYPAQFNITTLDPVITYSPTTQGLLFYFSHSLGLLSTLVSEKKIVSRASSQLKFFHPEKINHDLTELQEQYKHIK
;
A
#
# COMPACT_ATOMS: atom_id res chain seq x y z
N MET A 1 33.22 -19.99 -62.64
CA MET A 1 34.29 -20.90 -62.21
C MET A 1 34.52 -20.77 -60.72
N ASP A 2 33.79 -21.41 -59.85
CA ASP A 2 32.45 -22.00 -59.85
C ASP A 2 32.12 -22.19 -58.36
N GLU A 3 30.86 -21.88 -58.01
CA GLU A 3 30.00 -22.65 -57.08
C GLU A 3 30.54 -23.07 -55.69
N ILE A 4 29.84 -22.96 -54.56
CA ILE A 4 28.41 -22.98 -54.29
C ILE A 4 28.18 -22.50 -52.85
N ILE A 5 27.05 -21.82 -52.71
CA ILE A 5 26.27 -21.53 -51.51
C ILE A 5 26.18 -22.72 -50.54
N LYS A 6 26.48 -22.52 -49.26
CA LYS A 6 25.76 -23.22 -48.17
C LYS A 6 25.02 -22.20 -47.31
N THR A 7 23.79 -21.96 -47.73
CA THR A 7 22.67 -21.47 -46.92
C THR A 7 22.39 -22.40 -45.75
N ALA A 8 22.07 -21.78 -44.62
CA ALA A 8 21.12 -22.19 -43.58
C ALA A 8 21.25 -23.60 -42.97
N ASN A 9 21.59 -23.61 -41.68
CA ASN A 9 21.00 -24.39 -40.57
C ASN A 9 21.70 -23.81 -39.32
N SER A 10 21.12 -23.18 -38.31
CA SER A 10 19.77 -22.89 -37.84
C SER A 10 19.93 -21.72 -36.83
N PRO A 11 18.97 -20.80 -36.68
CA PRO A 11 18.99 -19.87 -35.56
C PRO A 11 18.51 -20.64 -34.31
N SER A 12 19.42 -21.30 -33.59
CA SER A 12 19.03 -22.05 -32.39
C SER A 12 19.97 -21.90 -31.19
N GLU A 13 20.92 -20.96 -31.20
CA GLU A 13 21.89 -20.82 -30.10
C GLU A 13 22.14 -19.36 -29.67
N ALA A 14 21.16 -18.47 -29.85
CA ALA A 14 21.25 -17.06 -29.46
C ALA A 14 20.24 -16.62 -28.37
N GLU A 15 19.77 -17.53 -27.51
CA GLU A 15 18.78 -17.22 -26.44
C GLU A 15 19.29 -17.43 -25.00
N ASN A 16 20.60 -17.44 -24.74
CA ASN A 16 21.15 -17.46 -23.38
C ASN A 16 21.66 -16.07 -22.92
N SER A 17 20.86 -15.02 -23.11
CA SER A 17 21.17 -13.70 -22.53
C SER A 17 20.62 -13.63 -21.10
N SER A 18 21.50 -13.43 -20.11
CA SER A 18 21.20 -13.42 -18.68
C SER A 18 19.95 -12.59 -18.34
N ILE A 19 18.97 -13.20 -17.66
CA ILE A 19 17.71 -12.58 -17.22
C ILE A 19 17.96 -11.38 -16.29
N TRP A 20 19.13 -11.29 -15.67
CA TRP A 20 19.48 -10.23 -14.74
C TRP A 20 20.42 -9.19 -15.38
N LEU A 21 20.07 -7.92 -15.25
CA LEU A 21 20.84 -6.77 -15.70
C LEU A 21 21.63 -6.19 -14.53
N MET A 22 22.94 -6.06 -14.64
CA MET A 22 23.76 -5.42 -13.60
C MET A 22 23.73 -3.90 -13.76
N ILE A 23 23.35 -3.18 -12.70
CA ILE A 23 23.32 -1.72 -12.59
C ILE A 23 24.11 -1.34 -11.33
N GLY A 24 25.36 -0.88 -11.52
CA GLY A 24 26.28 -0.68 -10.40
C GLY A 24 26.60 -2.00 -9.70
N THR A 25 26.30 -2.09 -8.41
CA THR A 25 26.45 -3.33 -7.60
C THR A 25 25.15 -4.13 -7.48
N LEU A 26 24.09 -3.72 -8.18
CA LEU A 26 22.75 -4.32 -8.09
C LEU A 26 22.42 -5.07 -9.37
N TYR A 27 21.73 -6.19 -9.23
CA TYR A 27 21.18 -6.95 -10.34
C TYR A 27 19.67 -6.76 -10.43
N LEU A 28 19.17 -6.40 -11.61
CA LEU A 28 17.76 -6.21 -11.91
C LEU A 28 17.20 -7.40 -12.72
N ASN A 29 16.12 -8.03 -12.27
CA ASN A 29 15.46 -9.08 -13.05
C ASN A 29 14.70 -8.47 -14.24
N SER A 30 15.21 -8.64 -15.46
CA SER A 30 14.62 -8.07 -16.68
C SER A 30 13.25 -8.66 -17.05
N ALA A 31 12.98 -9.93 -16.71
CA ALA A 31 11.70 -10.58 -17.00
C ALA A 31 10.58 -10.05 -16.09
N LEU A 32 10.89 -9.81 -14.82
CA LEU A 32 9.98 -9.18 -13.87
C LEU A 32 9.84 -7.68 -14.15
N PHE A 33 10.94 -7.00 -14.49
CA PHE A 33 10.95 -5.56 -14.80
C PHE A 33 10.02 -5.24 -15.98
N LYS A 34 10.06 -6.10 -17.00
CA LYS A 34 9.14 -6.08 -18.13
C LYS A 34 7.66 -6.14 -17.69
N ARG A 35 7.35 -6.80 -16.58
CA ARG A 35 6.00 -6.85 -15.99
C ARG A 35 5.75 -5.74 -14.97
N GLY A 36 6.55 -4.68 -15.01
CA GLY A 36 6.50 -3.58 -14.03
C GLY A 36 7.00 -3.97 -12.65
N ILE A 37 7.65 -5.12 -12.44
CA ILE A 37 8.15 -5.54 -11.13
C ILE A 37 9.68 -5.40 -11.09
N VAL A 38 10.18 -4.44 -10.31
CA VAL A 38 11.61 -4.14 -10.22
C VAL A 38 12.27 -4.99 -9.14
N VAL A 39 12.77 -6.17 -9.46
CA VAL A 39 13.52 -6.97 -8.46
C VAL A 39 15.00 -6.66 -8.55
N LEU A 40 15.56 -6.10 -7.49
CA LEU A 40 16.98 -5.83 -7.30
C LEU A 40 17.61 -6.91 -6.41
N SER A 41 18.86 -7.27 -6.64
CA SER A 41 19.60 -8.20 -5.80
C SER A 41 21.06 -7.79 -5.74
N PRO A 42 21.73 -7.78 -4.58
CA PRO A 42 23.17 -7.54 -4.52
C PRO A 42 23.97 -8.78 -4.91
N ASN A 43 23.39 -9.97 -4.72
CA ASN A 43 24.05 -11.25 -4.83
C ASN A 43 23.10 -12.23 -5.52
N ILE A 44 23.42 -12.61 -6.76
CA ILE A 44 22.75 -13.71 -7.42
C ILE A 44 23.65 -14.94 -7.26
N PRO A 45 23.22 -15.98 -6.52
CA PRO A 45 23.88 -17.28 -6.62
C PRO A 45 23.80 -17.75 -8.08
N GLU A 46 24.95 -18.03 -8.72
CA GLU A 46 25.04 -18.46 -10.13
C GLU A 46 24.11 -19.66 -10.44
N GLU A 47 23.80 -20.47 -9.44
CA GLU A 47 22.94 -21.66 -9.53
C GLU A 47 21.42 -21.37 -9.39
N SER A 48 21.02 -20.14 -9.10
CA SER A 48 19.61 -19.75 -8.86
C SER A 48 18.93 -19.03 -10.03
N ILE A 49 19.64 -18.88 -11.15
CA ILE A 49 19.13 -18.28 -12.38
C ILE A 49 18.33 -19.35 -13.13
N CYS A 50 17.08 -19.58 -12.70
CA CYS A 50 16.14 -20.38 -13.46
C CYS A 50 15.53 -19.54 -14.59
N ASP A 51 15.44 -20.11 -15.80
CA ASP A 51 14.92 -19.49 -17.04
C ASP A 51 13.42 -19.15 -17.04
N GLY A 52 12.82 -18.99 -15.86
CA GLY A 52 11.38 -18.79 -15.73
C GLY A 52 10.98 -18.17 -14.40
N ASP A 53 11.68 -17.14 -13.93
CA ASP A 53 11.32 -16.36 -12.73
C ASP A 53 9.96 -15.65 -12.91
N THR A 54 8.93 -16.47 -12.79
CA THR A 54 7.51 -16.13 -12.77
C THR A 54 7.10 -15.74 -11.36
N SER A 55 8.00 -15.77 -10.37
CA SER A 55 7.68 -15.57 -8.96
C SER A 55 8.60 -14.56 -8.28
N PHE A 56 8.05 -13.80 -7.34
CA PHE A 56 8.80 -12.92 -6.44
C PHE A 56 8.19 -13.00 -5.04
N THR A 57 8.95 -12.58 -4.02
CA THR A 57 8.47 -12.55 -2.64
C THR A 57 8.33 -11.11 -2.16
N LEU A 58 7.21 -10.81 -1.53
CA LEU A 58 6.89 -9.52 -0.96
C LEU A 58 6.31 -9.70 0.44
N ASN A 59 6.97 -9.17 1.48
CA ASN A 59 6.54 -9.32 2.88
C ASN A 59 6.16 -10.77 3.25
N ALA A 60 7.05 -11.72 2.94
CA ALA A 60 6.84 -13.17 3.12
C ALA A 60 5.68 -13.80 2.30
N ARG A 61 5.04 -13.03 1.41
CA ARG A 61 4.06 -13.53 0.44
C ARG A 61 4.77 -13.83 -0.87
N ARG A 62 4.73 -15.07 -1.32
CA ARG A 62 5.25 -15.45 -2.64
C ARG A 62 4.16 -15.25 -3.68
N PHE A 63 4.44 -14.41 -4.67
CA PHE A 63 3.55 -14.15 -5.79
C PHE A 63 4.04 -14.84 -7.05
N SER A 64 3.13 -15.17 -7.96
CA SER A 64 3.51 -15.63 -9.30
C SER A 64 2.57 -15.19 -10.40
N PHE A 65 3.15 -15.06 -11.58
CA PHE A 65 2.43 -14.78 -12.80
C PHE A 65 1.89 -16.07 -13.42
N TYR A 66 0.60 -16.06 -13.69
CA TYR A 66 -0.11 -17.11 -14.39
C TYR A 66 -0.62 -16.60 -15.74
N THR A 67 -0.26 -17.30 -16.81
CA THR A 67 -0.95 -17.20 -18.11
C THR A 67 -1.60 -18.55 -18.43
N PRO A 68 -2.68 -18.59 -19.21
CA PRO A 68 -3.31 -19.85 -19.63
C PRO A 68 -2.34 -20.81 -20.34
N THR A 69 -1.32 -20.26 -20.98
CA THR A 69 -0.26 -20.98 -21.72
C THR A 69 0.93 -21.41 -20.85
N ASN A 70 1.04 -20.92 -19.61
CA ASN A 70 2.20 -21.22 -18.77
C ASN A 70 2.11 -22.61 -18.13
N THR A 71 3.23 -23.32 -18.10
CA THR A 71 3.39 -24.64 -17.44
C THR A 71 3.74 -24.54 -15.96
N CYS A 72 3.32 -23.44 -15.28
CA CYS A 72 3.56 -23.29 -13.85
C CYS A 72 2.88 -24.42 -13.06
N SER A 73 3.63 -25.04 -12.14
CA SER A 73 3.14 -26.14 -11.29
C SER A 73 2.02 -25.69 -10.33
N GLN A 74 1.98 -24.41 -9.98
CA GLN A 74 0.91 -23.80 -9.20
C GLN A 74 0.09 -22.84 -10.07
N LYS A 75 -1.23 -22.82 -9.83
CA LYS A 75 -2.19 -22.01 -10.59
C LYS A 75 -3.10 -21.24 -9.63
N PRO A 76 -3.67 -20.08 -9.99
CA PRO A 76 -4.71 -19.46 -9.18
C PRO A 76 -5.93 -20.39 -8.99
N HIS A 77 -6.75 -20.11 -7.98
CA HIS A 77 -8.01 -20.82 -7.79
C HIS A 77 -8.99 -20.44 -8.92
N ALA A 78 -9.46 -21.44 -9.68
CA ALA A 78 -10.17 -21.21 -10.93
C ALA A 78 -11.45 -20.37 -10.78
N SER A 79 -12.28 -20.65 -9.77
CA SER A 79 -13.51 -19.88 -9.56
C SER A 79 -13.23 -18.45 -9.11
N SER A 80 -12.17 -18.24 -8.31
CA SER A 80 -11.74 -16.91 -7.88
C SER A 80 -11.21 -16.10 -9.06
N LEU A 81 -10.47 -16.72 -9.97
CA LEU A 81 -9.98 -16.09 -11.20
C LEU A 81 -11.14 -15.64 -12.09
N THR A 82 -12.12 -16.53 -12.33
CA THR A 82 -13.32 -16.19 -13.12
C THR A 82 -14.10 -15.05 -12.50
N THR A 83 -14.29 -15.08 -11.17
CA THR A 83 -15.01 -14.04 -10.42
C THR A 83 -14.29 -12.70 -10.51
N ALA A 84 -12.97 -12.68 -10.28
CA ALA A 84 -12.20 -11.46 -10.35
C ALA A 84 -12.17 -10.86 -11.77
N ARG A 85 -12.07 -11.69 -12.81
CA ARG A 85 -12.18 -11.24 -14.21
C ARG A 85 -13.56 -10.65 -14.54
N ALA A 86 -14.63 -11.27 -14.04
CA ALA A 86 -15.98 -10.75 -14.23
C ALA A 86 -16.12 -9.37 -13.58
N PHE A 87 -15.64 -9.21 -12.33
CA PHE A 87 -15.66 -7.90 -11.65
C PHE A 87 -14.88 -6.84 -12.41
N ILE A 88 -13.65 -7.13 -12.84
CA ILE A 88 -12.87 -6.17 -13.62
C ILE A 88 -13.60 -5.78 -14.90
N THR A 89 -14.19 -6.75 -15.60
CA THR A 89 -14.93 -6.48 -16.84
C THR A 89 -16.13 -5.56 -16.58
N GLU A 90 -16.88 -5.76 -15.50
CA GLU A 90 -18.01 -4.90 -15.11
C GLU A 90 -17.52 -3.49 -14.71
N LEU A 91 -16.47 -3.39 -13.89
CA LEU A 91 -15.88 -2.11 -13.48
C LEU A 91 -15.36 -1.31 -14.68
N THR A 92 -14.63 -1.94 -15.60
CA THR A 92 -14.12 -1.26 -16.80
C THR A 92 -15.25 -0.87 -17.74
N SER A 93 -16.25 -1.74 -17.92
CA SER A 93 -17.40 -1.44 -18.79
C SER A 93 -18.20 -0.25 -18.27
N TYR A 94 -18.37 -0.16 -16.95
CA TYR A 94 -19.00 1.00 -16.30
C TYR A 94 -18.15 2.25 -16.48
N ALA A 95 -16.85 2.18 -16.19
CA ALA A 95 -15.94 3.31 -16.31
C ALA A 95 -15.92 3.90 -17.74
N HIS A 96 -15.98 3.06 -18.78
CA HIS A 96 -16.08 3.49 -20.18
C HIS A 96 -17.40 4.20 -20.50
N GLN A 97 -18.48 3.95 -19.74
CA GLN A 97 -19.77 4.62 -19.92
C GLN A 97 -19.82 5.97 -19.19
N THR A 98 -19.08 6.11 -18.09
CA THR A 98 -19.13 7.29 -17.20
C THR A 98 -18.00 8.29 -17.41
N SER A 99 -16.85 7.83 -17.89
CA SER A 99 -15.63 8.62 -18.03
C SER A 99 -14.90 8.30 -19.35
N GLN A 100 -14.13 9.26 -19.87
CA GLN A 100 -13.34 9.09 -21.09
C GLN A 100 -12.23 8.04 -20.88
N ASP A 101 -12.46 6.78 -21.25
CA ASP A 101 -11.44 5.72 -21.45
C ASP A 101 -10.25 5.70 -20.46
N LEU A 102 -10.49 5.98 -19.18
CA LEU A 102 -9.41 6.04 -18.19
C LEU A 102 -9.00 4.66 -17.69
N ILE A 103 -9.79 3.61 -17.94
CA ILE A 103 -9.52 2.29 -17.36
C ILE A 103 -9.50 1.22 -18.43
N HIS A 104 -8.38 0.51 -18.58
CA HIS A 104 -8.26 -0.60 -19.52
C HIS A 104 -7.75 -1.87 -18.84
N ASN A 105 -8.45 -2.98 -19.08
CA ASN A 105 -7.96 -4.30 -18.73
C ASN A 105 -6.86 -4.71 -19.72
N ARG A 106 -5.65 -4.95 -19.23
CA ARG A 106 -4.52 -5.37 -20.08
C ARG A 106 -4.20 -6.84 -19.84
N ASP A 107 -3.70 -7.52 -20.86
CA ASP A 107 -3.05 -8.84 -20.77
C ASP A 107 -3.85 -10.03 -20.18
N GLN A 108 -3.46 -11.25 -20.56
CA GLN A 108 -3.99 -12.48 -19.94
C GLN A 108 -3.23 -12.91 -18.68
N SER A 109 -2.09 -12.26 -18.40
CA SER A 109 -1.22 -12.60 -17.28
C SER A 109 -1.75 -12.00 -15.98
N VAL A 110 -2.06 -12.86 -15.01
CA VAL A 110 -2.50 -12.45 -13.67
C VAL A 110 -1.43 -12.79 -12.66
N LEU A 111 -1.34 -11.98 -11.61
CA LEU A 111 -0.49 -12.27 -10.47
C LEU A 111 -1.33 -12.95 -9.38
N PHE A 112 -0.82 -13.99 -8.71
CA PHE A 112 -1.53 -14.64 -7.61
C PHE A 112 -0.60 -15.01 -6.46
N ASN A 113 -1.12 -15.03 -5.25
CA ASN A 113 -0.39 -15.48 -4.07
C ASN A 113 -0.33 -17.01 -4.01
N HIS A 114 0.87 -17.59 -3.87
CA HIS A 114 1.09 -19.04 -3.76
C HIS A 114 0.34 -19.66 -2.59
N ASN A 115 0.39 -19.01 -1.43
CA ASN A 115 -0.19 -19.51 -0.19
C ASN A 115 -1.69 -19.22 -0.09
N ARG A 116 -2.17 -18.24 -0.87
CA ARG A 116 -3.56 -17.78 -0.91
C ARG A 116 -4.01 -17.67 -2.35
N ARG A 117 -4.24 -18.81 -2.99
CA ARG A 117 -4.49 -18.90 -4.45
C ARG A 117 -5.77 -18.18 -4.91
N GLU A 118 -6.61 -17.76 -3.97
CA GLU A 118 -7.78 -16.90 -4.18
C GLU A 118 -7.46 -15.40 -4.24
N GLU A 119 -6.29 -14.98 -3.77
CA GLU A 119 -5.77 -13.62 -3.87
C GLU A 119 -5.11 -13.43 -5.24
N ILE A 120 -5.86 -12.81 -6.16
CA ILE A 120 -5.54 -12.72 -7.58
C ILE A 120 -5.57 -11.26 -8.03
N PHE A 121 -4.43 -10.80 -8.46
CA PHE A 121 -4.15 -9.45 -8.91
C PHE A 121 -4.21 -9.40 -10.44
N LEU A 122 -5.13 -8.60 -10.98
CA LEU A 122 -5.29 -8.37 -12.40
C LEU A 122 -4.61 -7.05 -12.79
N PRO A 123 -3.82 -7.04 -13.86
CA PRO A 123 -3.29 -5.79 -14.41
C PRO A 123 -4.41 -4.87 -14.88
N LEU A 124 -4.36 -3.62 -14.44
CA LEU A 124 -5.27 -2.56 -14.83
C LEU A 124 -4.46 -1.34 -15.22
N GLN A 125 -4.79 -0.73 -16.36
CA GLN A 125 -4.30 0.60 -16.69
C GLN A 125 -5.31 1.63 -16.19
N ILE A 126 -4.85 2.64 -15.46
CA ILE A 126 -5.63 3.78 -14.97
C ILE A 126 -4.95 5.04 -15.51
N ALA A 127 -5.62 5.80 -16.37
CA ALA A 127 -5.02 6.84 -17.21
C ALA A 127 -3.81 6.29 -17.98
N GLU A 128 -2.61 6.81 -17.73
CA GLU A 128 -1.36 6.35 -18.37
C GLU A 128 -0.56 5.37 -17.49
N GLU A 129 -1.05 5.05 -16.30
CA GLU A 129 -0.33 4.25 -15.32
C GLU A 129 -0.84 2.80 -15.27
N SER A 130 0.06 1.86 -15.01
CA SER A 130 -0.28 0.45 -14.83
C SER A 130 -0.16 0.05 -13.37
N THR A 131 -1.17 -0.61 -12.84
CA THR A 131 -1.17 -1.18 -11.50
C THR A 131 -1.77 -2.60 -11.54
N TYR A 132 -1.54 -3.37 -10.50
CA TYR A 132 -2.23 -4.63 -10.31
C TYR A 132 -3.31 -4.49 -9.25
N ILE A 133 -4.54 -4.93 -9.54
CA ILE A 133 -5.65 -4.84 -8.59
C ILE A 133 -6.23 -6.20 -8.26
N TYR A 134 -6.48 -6.42 -6.98
CA TYR A 134 -7.24 -7.55 -6.48
C TYR A 134 -8.62 -7.06 -6.04
N PRO A 135 -9.65 -7.17 -6.90
CA PRO A 135 -11.03 -6.91 -6.52
C PRO A 135 -11.57 -8.08 -5.70
N TRP A 136 -12.17 -7.81 -4.55
CA TRP A 136 -12.78 -8.86 -3.76
C TRP A 136 -13.96 -8.38 -2.90
N THR A 137 -14.86 -9.33 -2.67
CA THR A 137 -15.97 -9.24 -1.73
C THR A 137 -16.02 -10.56 -0.95
N THR A 138 -16.70 -10.60 0.18
CA THR A 138 -16.79 -11.82 0.99
C THR A 138 -17.93 -12.75 0.66
N LYS A 139 -18.91 -12.26 -0.10
CA LYS A 139 -19.97 -13.09 -0.68
C LYS A 139 -19.86 -12.98 -2.18
N ALA A 140 -19.78 -14.13 -2.85
CA ALA A 140 -19.89 -14.19 -4.30
C ALA A 140 -21.26 -13.61 -4.69
N ILE A 141 -21.26 -12.41 -5.26
CA ILE A 141 -22.47 -11.82 -5.80
C ILE A 141 -22.69 -12.52 -7.15
N LYS A 142 -23.71 -13.39 -7.23
CA LYS A 142 -23.96 -14.22 -8.43
C LYS A 142 -24.23 -13.40 -9.69
N LYS A 143 -24.67 -12.14 -9.55
CA LYS A 143 -24.78 -11.11 -10.59
C LYS A 143 -24.57 -9.74 -9.94
N PHE A 144 -23.48 -9.06 -10.23
CA PHE A 144 -23.21 -7.73 -9.73
C PHE A 144 -23.61 -6.73 -10.83
N GLU A 145 -24.79 -6.13 -10.70
CA GLU A 145 -25.13 -5.00 -11.57
C GLU A 145 -24.45 -3.76 -10.99
N PHE A 146 -23.25 -3.48 -11.48
CA PHE A 146 -22.46 -2.35 -11.00
C PHE A 146 -23.07 -1.03 -11.48
N THR A 147 -23.49 -0.19 -10.54
CA THR A 147 -24.10 1.13 -10.80
C THR A 147 -23.20 2.29 -10.38
N GLY A 148 -21.97 2.00 -9.94
CA GLY A 148 -21.05 2.96 -9.34
C GLY A 148 -21.01 2.85 -7.82
N PHE A 149 -20.06 3.57 -7.22
CA PHE A 149 -19.91 3.74 -5.78
C PHE A 149 -20.22 5.18 -5.38
N LYS A 150 -20.77 5.36 -4.17
CA LYS A 150 -21.06 6.69 -3.60
C LYS A 150 -19.94 7.24 -2.75
N ARG A 151 -19.18 6.33 -2.13
CA ARG A 151 -18.12 6.68 -1.18
C ARG A 151 -16.91 5.79 -1.37
N PHE A 152 -15.76 6.38 -1.17
CA PHE A 152 -14.48 5.72 -1.21
C PHE A 152 -13.77 5.87 0.13
N VAL A 153 -12.99 4.86 0.50
CA VAL A 153 -12.07 4.94 1.63
C VAL A 153 -10.69 4.48 1.18
N THR A 154 -9.67 5.25 1.52
CA THR A 154 -8.27 4.92 1.26
C THR A 154 -7.39 5.33 2.44
N ALA A 155 -6.12 4.93 2.41
CA ALA A 155 -5.13 5.22 3.44
C ALA A 155 -3.75 5.35 2.78
N GLY A 156 -2.87 6.12 3.40
CA GLY A 156 -1.49 6.21 2.97
C GLY A 156 -0.52 6.41 4.13
N CYS A 157 0.76 6.48 3.80
CA CYS A 157 1.87 6.70 4.73
C CYS A 157 2.39 8.14 4.57
N MET A 158 2.88 8.75 5.65
CA MET A 158 3.51 10.07 5.58
C MET A 158 5.02 9.98 5.44
N PHE A 159 5.69 9.16 6.25
CA PHE A 159 7.12 9.34 6.46
C PHE A 159 8.04 8.37 5.70
N GLY A 160 7.58 7.14 5.42
CA GLY A 160 8.47 6.09 4.92
C GLY A 160 9.79 6.03 5.70
N SER A 161 10.88 5.64 5.04
CA SER A 161 12.22 5.47 5.64
C SER A 161 12.92 6.76 6.10
N LYS A 162 12.30 7.94 5.91
CA LYS A 162 12.89 9.22 6.30
C LYS A 162 12.86 9.48 7.80
N LEU A 163 11.86 8.95 8.49
CA LEU A 163 11.70 9.16 9.93
C LEU A 163 12.48 8.08 10.68
N GLN A 164 13.58 8.49 11.31
CA GLN A 164 14.53 7.59 11.93
C GLN A 164 14.75 7.95 13.39
N GLY A 165 14.91 6.93 14.23
CA GLY A 165 15.41 7.06 15.59
C GLY A 165 16.89 6.78 15.62
N ILE A 166 17.66 7.63 16.27
CA ILE A 166 19.07 7.38 16.58
C ILE A 166 19.13 6.78 17.98
N THR A 167 19.71 5.59 18.09
CA THR A 167 19.81 4.88 19.36
C THR A 167 21.00 5.33 20.19
N ASN A 168 21.06 4.89 21.45
CA ASN A 168 22.21 5.09 22.33
C ASN A 168 23.51 4.43 21.82
N ASP A 169 23.40 3.52 20.84
CA ASP A 169 24.53 2.89 20.14
C ASP A 169 24.86 3.59 18.81
N GLU A 170 24.29 4.78 18.57
CA GLU A 170 24.39 5.57 17.32
C GLU A 170 23.82 4.87 16.07
N GLU A 171 23.12 3.75 16.22
CA GLU A 171 22.42 3.08 15.12
C GLU A 171 21.17 3.88 14.72
N CYS A 172 20.98 4.07 13.41
CA CYS A 172 19.79 4.70 12.82
C CYS A 172 18.75 3.63 12.48
N ILE A 173 17.54 3.80 12.98
CA ILE A 173 16.45 2.83 12.87
C ILE A 173 15.19 3.51 12.35
N GLU A 174 14.59 2.96 11.30
CA GLU A 174 13.37 3.49 10.69
C GLU A 174 12.15 3.35 11.63
N LEU A 175 11.37 4.41 11.81
CA LEU A 175 10.26 4.52 12.77
C LEU A 175 8.89 4.40 12.09
N ILE A 176 8.74 3.35 11.29
CA ILE A 176 7.61 3.14 10.37
C ILE A 176 7.06 1.72 10.42
N ASN A 177 7.61 0.88 11.32
CA ASN A 177 7.14 -0.47 11.56
C ASN A 177 6.68 -0.60 13.02
N HIS A 178 5.40 -0.90 13.22
CA HIS A 178 4.79 -1.05 14.55
C HIS A 178 5.37 -2.24 15.36
N HIS A 179 6.08 -3.15 14.68
CA HIS A 179 6.78 -4.29 15.26
C HIS A 179 8.30 -4.07 15.34
N LEU A 180 8.73 -2.83 15.56
CA LEU A 180 10.15 -2.51 15.72
C LEU A 180 10.77 -3.33 16.87
N MET A 181 11.77 -4.14 16.51
CA MET A 181 12.54 -4.97 17.44
C MET A 181 13.88 -4.28 17.72
N LEU A 182 13.98 -3.63 18.87
CA LEU A 182 15.25 -3.13 19.39
C LEU A 182 15.98 -4.24 20.14
N ARG A 183 17.32 -4.20 20.15
CA ARG A 183 18.13 -5.08 20.99
C ARG A 183 17.83 -4.84 22.47
N PRO A 184 18.05 -5.83 23.35
CA PRO A 184 17.98 -5.60 24.79
C PRO A 184 18.79 -4.36 25.18
N HIS A 185 18.19 -3.45 25.96
CA HIS A 185 18.76 -2.17 26.42
C HIS A 185 18.96 -1.08 25.36
N GLN A 186 18.74 -1.37 24.08
CA GLN A 186 18.81 -0.35 23.04
C GLN A 186 17.60 0.59 23.16
N LYS A 187 17.88 1.91 23.16
CA LYS A 187 16.89 2.96 23.35
C LYS A 187 17.09 4.06 22.31
N ILE A 188 15.99 4.56 21.75
CA ILE A 188 15.99 5.72 20.85
C ILE A 188 16.19 6.98 21.69
N MET A 189 17.29 7.67 21.40
CA MET A 189 17.77 8.84 22.14
C MET A 189 17.39 10.15 21.46
N SER A 190 17.34 10.17 20.13
CA SER A 190 16.94 11.33 19.34
C SER A 190 16.27 10.89 18.03
N ILE A 191 15.64 11.85 17.35
CA ILE A 191 14.97 11.64 16.07
C ILE A 191 15.75 12.35 14.96
N ALA A 192 15.93 11.67 13.85
CA ALA A 192 16.43 12.22 12.60
C ALA A 192 15.32 12.17 11.56
N TYR A 193 15.15 13.28 10.84
CA TYR A 193 14.20 13.39 9.75
C TYR A 193 14.85 14.09 8.57
N ASP A 194 14.81 13.46 7.40
CA ASP A 194 15.28 14.04 6.14
C ASP A 194 14.25 15.02 5.57
N CYS A 195 14.42 16.30 5.90
CA CYS A 195 13.60 17.42 5.42
C CYS A 195 13.88 17.83 3.96
N SER A 196 14.51 17.01 3.14
CA SER A 196 14.72 17.36 1.72
C SER A 196 13.37 17.55 1.02
N LEU A 197 13.11 18.80 0.59
CA LEU A 197 11.87 19.30 -0.05
C LEU A 197 11.43 18.55 -1.33
N LYS A 198 12.19 17.56 -1.81
CA LYS A 198 11.90 16.79 -3.03
C LYS A 198 12.27 15.33 -2.82
N SER A 199 11.59 14.68 -1.89
CA SER A 199 11.80 13.25 -1.75
C SER A 199 11.10 12.47 -2.86
N PRO A 200 11.84 11.63 -3.60
CA PRO A 200 11.21 10.75 -4.57
C PRO A 200 10.18 9.81 -3.95
N TYR A 201 10.30 9.49 -2.65
CA TYR A 201 9.33 8.67 -1.93
C TYR A 201 7.96 9.33 -1.85
N GLU A 202 7.93 10.58 -1.40
CA GLU A 202 6.69 11.33 -1.19
C GLU A 202 6.02 11.63 -2.53
N GLU A 203 6.80 11.96 -3.57
CA GLU A 203 6.27 12.09 -4.93
C GLU A 203 5.58 10.82 -5.42
N VAL A 204 6.12 9.64 -5.12
CA VAL A 204 5.44 8.36 -5.44
C VAL A 204 4.14 8.23 -4.66
N ILE A 205 4.08 8.55 -3.37
CA ILE A 205 2.82 8.51 -2.60
C ILE A 205 1.77 9.45 -3.19
N PHE A 206 2.15 10.67 -3.56
CA PHE A 206 1.24 11.63 -4.14
C PHE A 206 0.72 11.18 -5.51
N HIS A 207 1.60 10.57 -6.32
CA HIS A 207 1.21 9.96 -7.59
C HIS A 207 0.26 8.78 -7.41
N GLU A 208 0.53 7.91 -6.43
CA GLU A 208 -0.36 6.80 -6.06
C GLU A 208 -1.73 7.29 -5.61
N PHE A 209 -1.76 8.37 -4.81
CA PHE A 209 -3.02 9.00 -4.42
C PHE A 209 -3.76 9.61 -5.62
N GLU A 210 -3.05 10.26 -6.54
CA GLU A 210 -3.62 10.79 -7.78
C GLU A 210 -4.25 9.69 -8.65
N LYS A 211 -3.56 8.57 -8.84
CA LYS A 211 -4.11 7.39 -9.51
C LYS A 211 -5.37 6.86 -8.81
N ASN A 212 -5.37 6.81 -7.47
CA ASN A 212 -6.55 6.42 -6.71
C ASN A 212 -7.70 7.42 -6.89
N CYS A 213 -7.41 8.71 -7.06
CA CYS A 213 -8.41 9.72 -7.40
C CYS A 213 -9.02 9.47 -8.79
N CYS A 214 -8.20 9.20 -9.80
CA CYS A 214 -8.65 8.83 -11.15
C CYS A 214 -9.56 7.59 -11.12
N LEU A 215 -9.17 6.57 -10.35
CA LEU A 215 -9.95 5.34 -10.17
C LEU A 215 -11.29 5.62 -9.49
N ALA A 216 -11.28 6.33 -8.35
CA ALA A 216 -12.48 6.68 -7.60
C ALA A 216 -13.45 7.48 -8.47
N ARG A 217 -12.94 8.47 -9.19
CA ARG A 217 -13.75 9.31 -10.09
C ARG A 217 -14.42 8.48 -11.18
N SER A 218 -13.68 7.56 -11.81
CA SER A 218 -14.18 6.70 -12.89
C SER A 218 -15.23 5.69 -12.41
N LEU A 219 -15.19 5.32 -11.12
CA LEU A 219 -16.11 4.34 -10.52
C LEU A 219 -17.22 4.98 -9.68
N THR A 220 -17.32 6.31 -9.66
CA THR A 220 -18.38 7.03 -8.93
C THR A 220 -19.73 6.87 -9.65
N THR A 221 -20.82 6.76 -8.89
CA THR A 221 -22.18 6.81 -9.42
C THR A 221 -22.39 8.01 -10.34
N GLN A 222 -22.99 7.81 -11.51
CA GLN A 222 -23.28 8.89 -12.47
C GLN A 222 -24.01 10.06 -11.80
N ASN A 223 -23.54 11.29 -12.08
CA ASN A 223 -24.07 12.55 -11.55
C ASN A 223 -23.96 12.72 -10.02
N GLU A 224 -23.23 11.86 -9.31
CA GLU A 224 -22.91 12.07 -7.90
C GLU A 224 -21.51 12.71 -7.72
N THR A 225 -21.33 13.38 -6.59
CA THR A 225 -20.02 13.87 -6.13
C THR A 225 -19.18 12.68 -5.66
N THR A 226 -17.90 12.66 -6.03
CA THR A 226 -16.97 11.63 -5.56
C THR A 226 -16.53 11.99 -4.13
N HIS A 227 -17.01 11.26 -3.13
CA HIS A 227 -16.58 11.44 -1.73
C HIS A 227 -15.48 10.44 -1.36
N LEU A 228 -14.34 10.92 -0.87
CA LEU A 228 -13.20 10.10 -0.47
C LEU A 228 -12.80 10.38 0.99
N LEU A 229 -12.94 9.37 1.84
CA LEU A 229 -12.35 9.37 3.18
C LEU A 229 -10.89 8.90 3.07
N TYR A 230 -9.95 9.78 3.38
CA TYR A 230 -8.52 9.47 3.40
C TYR A 230 -8.03 9.35 4.84
N HIS A 231 -7.47 8.19 5.16
CA HIS A 231 -6.78 8.00 6.42
C HIS A 231 -5.35 8.50 6.35
N LEU A 232 -5.13 9.65 6.97
CA LEU A 232 -3.81 10.21 7.23
C LEU A 232 -3.39 9.77 8.65
N PRO A 233 -2.34 8.95 8.81
CA PRO A 233 -2.06 8.22 10.05
C PRO A 233 -1.33 9.07 11.11
N THR A 234 -1.69 10.35 11.27
CA THR A 234 -1.03 11.25 12.24
C THR A 234 -1.17 10.72 13.66
N GLU A 235 -2.40 10.43 14.08
CA GLU A 235 -2.68 9.93 15.42
C GLU A 235 -2.06 8.55 15.63
N ASP A 236 -2.04 7.71 14.60
CA ASP A 236 -1.41 6.39 14.61
C ASP A 236 0.09 6.49 14.88
N TYR A 237 0.78 7.42 14.22
CA TYR A 237 2.19 7.69 14.52
C TYR A 237 2.38 8.18 15.95
N ILE A 238 1.57 9.12 16.45
CA ILE A 238 1.69 9.62 17.82
C ILE A 238 1.51 8.47 18.83
N LEU A 239 0.48 7.64 18.64
CA LEU A 239 0.25 6.45 19.48
C LEU A 239 1.40 5.43 19.37
N PHE A 240 2.00 5.27 18.20
CA PHE A 240 3.20 4.45 18.02
C PHE A 240 4.41 5.00 18.80
N GLY A 241 4.64 6.31 18.78
CA GLY A 241 5.69 6.95 19.60
C GLY A 241 5.45 6.73 21.09
N ILE A 242 4.21 6.90 21.55
CA ILE A 242 3.82 6.65 22.94
C ILE A 242 4.04 5.18 23.34
N LYS A 243 3.69 4.24 22.47
CA LYS A 243 3.97 2.80 22.65
C LYS A 243 5.46 2.58 22.93
N LEU A 244 6.34 3.18 22.13
CA LEU A 244 7.79 3.05 22.32
C LEU A 244 8.25 3.65 23.65
N ALA A 245 7.69 4.79 24.07
CA ALA A 245 8.03 5.42 25.35
C ALA A 245 7.55 4.61 26.56
N LEU A 246 6.30 4.11 26.55
CA LEU A 246 5.75 3.23 27.60
C LEU A 246 6.57 1.94 27.75
N GLN A 247 7.05 1.39 26.64
CA GLN A 247 7.93 0.23 26.61
C GLN A 247 9.40 0.55 26.95
N GLN A 248 9.70 1.80 27.34
CA GLN A 248 11.05 2.28 27.67
C GLN A 248 12.07 2.18 26.51
N LYS A 249 11.58 2.04 25.27
CA LYS A 249 12.36 1.96 24.03
C LYS A 249 12.69 3.31 23.42
N MET A 250 12.05 4.38 23.88
CA MET A 250 12.28 5.77 23.45
C MET A 250 12.38 6.69 24.67
N THR A 251 13.25 7.69 24.62
CA THR A 251 13.31 8.72 25.68
C THR A 251 12.16 9.71 25.54
N LEU A 252 11.80 10.41 26.63
CA LEU A 252 10.78 11.47 26.57
C LEU A 252 11.21 12.62 25.63
N ALA A 253 12.49 12.94 25.58
CA ALA A 253 13.01 13.96 24.66
C ALA A 253 12.82 13.53 23.20
N ALA A 254 13.22 12.30 22.85
CA ALA A 254 12.99 11.77 21.51
C ALA A 254 11.50 11.66 21.15
N LEU A 255 10.63 11.28 22.11
CA LEU A 255 9.18 11.28 21.90
C LEU A 255 8.67 12.67 21.55
N ARG A 256 9.22 13.71 22.19
CA ARG A 256 8.78 15.07 21.93
C ARG A 256 9.15 15.53 20.53
N ASP A 257 10.41 15.34 20.16
CA ASP A 257 10.90 15.65 18.80
C ASP A 257 10.09 14.87 17.75
N PHE A 258 9.77 13.61 18.03
CA PHE A 258 8.98 12.74 17.15
C PHE A 258 7.57 13.30 16.91
N ILE A 259 6.87 13.71 17.96
CA ILE A 259 5.52 14.28 17.86
C ILE A 259 5.54 15.61 17.10
N GLU A 260 6.53 16.47 17.35
CA GLU A 260 6.67 17.75 16.64
C GLU A 260 6.85 17.54 15.12
N ILE A 261 7.68 16.58 14.73
CA ILE A 261 7.88 16.23 13.31
C ILE A 261 6.58 15.72 12.67
N ILE A 262 5.81 14.88 13.38
CA ILE A 262 4.52 14.36 12.88
C ILE A 262 3.53 15.49 12.59
N ILE A 263 3.36 16.42 13.53
CA ILE A 263 2.41 17.53 13.41
C ILE A 263 2.83 18.48 12.28
N ALA A 264 4.12 18.82 12.21
CA ALA A 264 4.62 19.72 11.18
C ALA A 264 4.36 19.16 9.76
N HIS A 265 4.59 17.87 9.57
CA HIS A 265 4.45 17.23 8.26
C HIS A 265 2.99 16.91 7.88
N GLN A 266 2.12 16.71 8.87
CA GLN A 266 0.69 16.51 8.64
C GLN A 266 0.08 17.64 7.80
N HIS A 267 0.39 18.90 8.14
CA HIS A 267 -0.17 20.06 7.43
C HIS A 267 0.24 20.09 5.96
N GLU A 268 1.52 19.84 5.67
CA GLU A 268 2.05 19.78 4.30
C GLU A 268 1.35 18.67 3.48
N TYR A 269 1.18 17.49 4.07
CA TYR A 269 0.48 16.38 3.43
C TYR A 269 -0.99 16.71 3.15
N GLN A 270 -1.69 17.30 4.11
CA GLN A 270 -3.09 17.69 3.94
C GLN A 270 -3.26 18.69 2.80
N GLU A 271 -2.38 19.69 2.68
CA GLU A 271 -2.40 20.67 1.60
C GLU A 271 -2.19 20.02 0.22
N ARG A 272 -1.13 19.20 0.07
CA ARG A 272 -0.84 18.52 -1.21
C ARG A 272 -1.94 17.55 -1.62
N LEU A 273 -2.41 16.70 -0.70
CA LEU A 273 -3.47 15.73 -0.98
C LEU A 273 -4.79 16.43 -1.33
N THR A 274 -5.13 17.52 -0.63
CA THR A 274 -6.32 18.33 -0.95
C THR A 274 -6.20 18.94 -2.34
N SER A 275 -5.03 19.47 -2.71
CA SER A 275 -4.79 20.01 -4.05
C SER A 275 -4.99 18.95 -5.14
N ILE A 276 -4.47 17.74 -4.93
CA ILE A 276 -4.63 16.63 -5.89
C ILE A 276 -6.11 16.25 -6.01
N ALA A 277 -6.80 16.03 -4.89
CA ALA A 277 -8.22 15.66 -4.90
C ALA A 277 -9.09 16.73 -5.60
N ASN A 278 -8.81 18.01 -5.37
CA ASN A 278 -9.51 19.12 -6.02
C ASN A 278 -9.33 19.11 -7.55
N ASN A 279 -8.12 18.79 -8.03
CA ASN A 279 -7.85 18.67 -9.47
C ASN A 279 -8.68 17.56 -10.14
N HIS A 280 -9.11 16.57 -9.36
CA HIS A 280 -9.92 15.43 -9.81
C HIS A 280 -11.41 15.54 -9.39
N HIS A 281 -11.84 16.71 -8.89
CA HIS A 281 -13.20 16.96 -8.42
C HIS A 281 -13.69 15.96 -7.35
N ILE A 282 -12.81 15.64 -6.40
CA ILE A 282 -13.10 14.75 -5.27
C ILE A 282 -13.31 15.58 -4.00
N GLU A 283 -14.39 15.30 -3.29
CA GLU A 283 -14.61 15.81 -1.94
C GLU A 283 -13.80 14.95 -0.96
N LEU A 284 -12.61 15.45 -0.62
CA LEU A 284 -11.68 14.79 0.29
C LEU A 284 -12.02 15.11 1.74
N GLN A 285 -12.15 14.07 2.56
CA GLN A 285 -12.22 14.17 4.01
C GLN A 285 -11.05 13.43 4.64
N PHE A 286 -10.25 14.12 5.47
CA PHE A 286 -9.27 13.45 6.31
C PHE A 286 -9.97 12.83 7.53
N GLY A 287 -9.69 11.56 7.78
CA GLY A 287 -10.27 10.81 8.89
C GLY A 287 -9.24 9.96 9.62
N SER A 288 -9.41 9.86 10.93
CA SER A 288 -8.66 8.94 11.77
C SER A 288 -9.63 8.30 12.76
N PRO A 289 -9.54 6.98 13.01
CA PRO A 289 -10.33 6.37 14.06
C PRO A 289 -9.97 6.94 15.44
N PHE A 290 -8.79 7.53 15.60
CA PHE A 290 -8.29 8.04 16.88
C PHE A 290 -8.50 9.54 17.08
N MET A 291 -9.13 10.24 16.14
CA MET A 291 -9.22 11.71 16.19
C MET A 291 -9.83 12.26 17.49
N HIS A 292 -10.73 11.54 18.17
CA HIS A 292 -11.32 12.01 19.44
C HIS A 292 -10.39 11.90 20.65
N LEU A 293 -9.25 11.22 20.52
CA LEU A 293 -8.21 11.27 21.53
C LEU A 293 -7.53 12.64 21.57
N PHE A 294 -7.67 13.43 20.50
CA PHE A 294 -7.00 14.71 20.30
C PHE A 294 -8.07 15.80 20.15
N SER A 295 -8.00 16.85 20.96
CA SER A 295 -8.94 17.97 20.88
C SER A 295 -8.63 18.84 19.65
N LYS A 296 -9.67 19.36 19.00
CA LYS A 296 -9.55 20.26 17.84
C LYS A 296 -9.19 21.71 18.23
N GLU A 297 -9.23 22.06 19.50
CA GLU A 297 -9.37 23.44 19.99
C GLU A 297 -8.16 24.00 20.75
N LEU A 298 -7.04 23.28 20.83
CA LEU A 298 -5.87 23.71 21.60
C LEU A 298 -4.61 23.76 20.75
N ASP A 299 -3.65 24.60 21.15
CA ASP A 299 -2.32 24.66 20.53
C ASP A 299 -1.76 23.23 20.41
N PHE A 300 -1.41 22.84 19.19
CA PHE A 300 -0.79 21.55 18.84
C PHE A 300 0.67 21.49 19.35
N THR A 301 0.88 21.79 20.63
CA THR A 301 2.14 21.54 21.31
C THR A 301 2.16 20.10 21.79
N THR A 302 3.35 19.51 21.78
CA THR A 302 3.57 18.15 22.25
C THR A 302 3.10 17.95 23.69
N ASP A 303 3.39 18.89 24.59
CA ASP A 303 2.98 18.76 25.99
C ASP A 303 1.46 18.79 26.15
N ALA A 304 0.74 19.57 25.33
CA ALA A 304 -0.72 19.55 25.31
C ALA A 304 -1.27 18.20 24.81
N ILE A 305 -0.66 17.61 23.78
CA ILE A 305 -1.04 16.28 23.28
C ILE A 305 -0.82 15.20 24.33
N LEU A 306 0.35 15.18 24.98
CA LEU A 306 0.65 14.19 26.02
C LEU A 306 -0.31 14.34 27.21
N ALA A 307 -0.66 15.58 27.59
CA ALA A 307 -1.65 15.85 28.63
C ALA A 307 -3.05 15.37 28.21
N GLN A 308 -3.48 15.65 26.98
CA GLN A 308 -4.79 15.20 26.46
C GLN A 308 -4.92 13.68 26.39
N LEU A 309 -3.82 12.96 26.25
CA LEU A 309 -3.80 11.50 26.25
C LEU A 309 -3.69 10.89 27.66
N ASP A 310 -3.65 11.70 28.72
CA ASP A 310 -3.28 11.30 30.09
C ASP A 310 -1.96 10.50 30.13
N PHE A 311 -1.02 10.83 29.25
CA PHE A 311 0.23 10.11 29.16
C PHE A 311 1.09 10.36 30.40
N THR A 312 1.46 9.28 31.09
CA THR A 312 2.48 9.31 32.12
C THR A 312 3.56 8.28 31.79
N HIS A 313 4.83 8.67 31.84
CA HIS A 313 5.93 7.77 31.45
C HIS A 313 6.09 6.55 32.39
N THR A 314 5.35 6.54 33.50
CA THR A 314 5.32 5.46 34.50
C THR A 314 4.12 4.53 34.36
N SER A 315 3.10 4.86 33.57
CA SER A 315 1.93 3.98 33.37
C SER A 315 2.29 2.75 32.54
N SER A 316 1.59 1.65 32.78
CA SER A 316 1.63 0.49 31.90
C SER A 316 0.89 0.75 30.58
N GLU A 317 1.25 0.05 29.50
CA GLU A 317 0.56 0.16 28.21
C GLU A 317 -0.94 -0.15 28.34
N LYS A 318 -1.29 -1.15 29.16
CA LYS A 318 -2.68 -1.54 29.41
C LYS A 318 -3.50 -0.44 30.09
N GLU A 319 -2.94 0.27 31.07
CA GLU A 319 -3.62 1.39 31.73
C GLU A 319 -3.85 2.55 30.76
N PHE A 320 -2.83 2.87 29.94
CA PHE A 320 -2.94 3.88 28.90
C PHE A 320 -4.04 3.53 27.86
N VAL A 321 -4.05 2.29 27.40
CA VAL A 321 -5.06 1.77 26.46
C VAL A 321 -6.47 1.87 27.05
N ASN A 322 -6.65 1.52 28.32
CA ASN A 322 -7.95 1.67 28.99
C ASN A 322 -8.43 3.13 29.06
N SER A 323 -7.52 4.09 29.31
CA SER A 323 -7.86 5.51 29.25
C SER A 323 -8.28 5.92 27.82
N CYS A 324 -7.54 5.47 26.80
CA CYS A 324 -7.88 5.72 25.40
C CYS A 324 -9.28 5.19 25.05
N ILE A 325 -9.60 3.95 25.44
CA ILE A 325 -10.93 3.34 25.22
C ILE A 325 -12.03 4.19 25.86
N HIS A 326 -11.84 4.60 27.11
CA HIS A 326 -12.82 5.44 27.81
C HIS A 326 -13.07 6.73 27.03
N LYS A 327 -12.01 7.42 26.59
CA LYS A 327 -12.13 8.64 25.77
C LYS A 327 -12.85 8.38 24.45
N LEU A 328 -12.43 7.35 23.72
CA LEU A 328 -13.02 6.98 22.42
C LEU A 328 -14.50 6.62 22.51
N THR A 329 -14.96 6.05 23.63
CA THR A 329 -16.35 5.55 23.81
C THR A 329 -17.25 6.47 24.64
N SER A 330 -16.70 7.51 25.28
CA SER A 330 -17.42 8.33 26.27
C SER A 330 -18.60 9.16 25.73
N SER A 331 -18.60 9.51 24.44
CA SER A 331 -19.62 10.40 23.85
C SER A 331 -20.71 9.63 23.11
N THR A 332 -21.89 9.46 23.70
CA THR A 332 -23.02 8.77 23.04
C THR A 332 -23.70 9.57 21.93
N GLU A 333 -23.45 10.88 21.85
CA GLU A 333 -24.01 11.75 20.80
C GLU A 333 -23.14 11.79 19.53
N ASN A 334 -21.94 11.20 19.58
CA ASN A 334 -20.99 11.24 18.48
C ASN A 334 -20.92 9.90 17.75
N ASN A 335 -21.19 9.91 16.43
CA ASN A 335 -21.20 8.72 15.59
C ASN A 335 -19.92 7.89 15.72
N LEU A 336 -18.73 8.51 15.73
CA LEU A 336 -17.47 7.77 15.80
C LEU A 336 -17.30 7.05 17.16
N SER A 337 -17.78 7.66 18.26
CA SER A 337 -17.76 7.02 19.58
C SER A 337 -18.72 5.85 19.69
N LEU A 338 -19.90 5.95 19.06
CA LEU A 338 -20.84 4.83 18.94
C LEU A 338 -20.26 3.67 18.13
N ILE A 339 -19.52 3.97 17.05
CA ILE A 339 -18.82 2.95 16.26
C ILE A 339 -17.73 2.29 17.13
N TRP A 340 -16.91 3.05 17.84
CA TRP A 340 -15.91 2.48 18.76
C TRP A 340 -16.54 1.55 19.80
N GLN A 341 -17.62 1.98 20.44
CA GLN A 341 -18.34 1.18 21.42
C GLN A 341 -18.87 -0.12 20.80
N ASP A 342 -19.45 -0.02 19.61
CA ASP A 342 -19.94 -1.16 18.84
C ASP A 342 -18.85 -2.19 18.52
N PHE A 343 -17.67 -1.73 18.10
CA PHE A 343 -16.55 -2.59 17.72
C PHE A 343 -15.76 -3.13 18.92
N ILE A 344 -15.77 -2.44 20.06
CA ILE A 344 -15.22 -2.98 21.31
C ILE A 344 -16.13 -4.09 21.85
N ASN A 345 -17.45 -3.90 21.82
CA ASN A 345 -18.41 -4.87 22.36
C ASN A 345 -18.46 -6.20 21.60
N ILE A 346 -17.97 -6.26 20.35
CA ILE A 346 -17.88 -7.52 19.58
C ILE A 346 -16.59 -8.29 19.87
N GLU A 347 -15.60 -7.68 20.52
CA GLU A 347 -14.36 -8.36 20.89
C GLU A 347 -14.57 -9.15 22.18
N THR A 348 -14.08 -10.39 22.19
CA THR A 348 -14.22 -11.30 23.34
C THR A 348 -13.31 -10.92 24.51
N THR A 349 -12.22 -10.25 24.19
CA THR A 349 -11.20 -9.78 25.14
C THR A 349 -11.00 -8.28 24.91
N PRO A 350 -11.08 -7.46 25.97
CA PRO A 350 -10.76 -6.04 25.86
C PRO A 350 -9.34 -5.85 25.29
N PRO A 351 -9.11 -4.83 24.45
CA PRO A 351 -7.76 -4.55 23.94
C PRO A 351 -6.85 -4.14 25.11
N GLU A 352 -5.67 -4.74 25.20
CA GLU A 352 -4.70 -4.50 26.28
C GLU A 352 -3.43 -3.79 25.80
N SER A 353 -3.28 -3.62 24.48
CA SER A 353 -2.13 -2.98 23.84
C SER A 353 -2.59 -1.96 22.79
N ILE A 354 -1.70 -1.02 22.47
CA ILE A 354 -1.93 -0.05 21.38
C ILE A 354 -2.08 -0.79 20.04
N GLU A 355 -1.43 -1.93 19.88
CA GLU A 355 -1.59 -2.80 18.72
C GLU A 355 -3.01 -3.35 18.58
N ASP A 356 -3.63 -3.74 19.69
CA ASP A 356 -5.02 -4.21 19.69
C ASP A 356 -6.00 -3.07 19.40
N LEU A 357 -5.68 -1.85 19.87
CA LEU A 357 -6.43 -0.65 19.47
C LEU A 357 -6.33 -0.40 17.96
N PHE A 358 -5.16 -0.51 17.34
CA PHE A 358 -5.01 -0.36 15.88
C PHE A 358 -5.82 -1.38 15.09
N LYS A 359 -5.88 -2.64 15.52
CA LYS A 359 -6.72 -3.67 14.87
C LYS A 359 -8.19 -3.28 14.83
N ILE A 360 -8.70 -2.71 15.94
CA ILE A 360 -10.08 -2.22 16.03
C ILE A 360 -10.25 -0.93 15.22
N GLY A 361 -9.32 0.02 15.36
CA GLY A 361 -9.34 1.32 14.67
C GLY A 361 -9.40 1.18 13.15
N ASN A 362 -8.65 0.23 12.59
CA ASN A 362 -8.71 -0.15 11.18
C ASN A 362 -10.14 -0.48 10.70
N ALA A 363 -10.89 -1.23 11.51
CA ALA A 363 -12.28 -1.56 11.22
C ALA A 363 -13.21 -0.33 11.39
N VAL A 364 -12.97 0.48 12.42
CA VAL A 364 -13.74 1.70 12.72
C VAL A 364 -13.68 2.71 11.58
N LEU A 365 -12.50 2.93 10.97
CA LEU A 365 -12.34 3.82 9.82
C LEU A 365 -13.24 3.41 8.64
N SER A 366 -13.23 2.12 8.31
CA SER A 366 -14.06 1.57 7.23
C SER A 366 -15.55 1.65 7.58
N ALA A 367 -15.90 1.40 8.84
CA ALA A 367 -17.27 1.56 9.33
C ALA A 367 -17.76 3.01 9.19
N LEU A 368 -16.92 3.99 9.52
CA LEU A 368 -17.24 5.41 9.37
C LEU A 368 -17.55 5.79 7.91
N ALA A 369 -16.74 5.32 6.96
CA ALA A 369 -16.97 5.58 5.54
C ALA A 369 -18.30 4.99 5.03
N SER A 370 -18.65 3.79 5.50
CA SER A 370 -19.80 3.03 5.02
C SER A 370 -21.09 3.19 5.83
N GLN A 371 -21.04 3.90 6.95
CA GLN A 371 -22.21 4.14 7.79
C GLN A 371 -23.33 4.83 6.99
N GLY A 372 -24.54 4.27 7.09
CA GLY A 372 -25.72 4.80 6.41
C GLY A 372 -25.75 4.57 4.90
N GLN A 373 -24.83 3.76 4.36
CA GLN A 373 -24.83 3.34 2.96
C GLN A 373 -25.48 1.96 2.78
N ASP A 374 -25.89 1.64 1.56
CA ASP A 374 -26.29 0.29 1.21
C ASP A 374 -25.08 -0.63 0.97
N HIS A 375 -25.31 -1.94 0.97
CA HIS A 375 -24.29 -2.92 0.64
C HIS A 375 -23.63 -2.61 -0.70
N TYR A 376 -22.29 -2.63 -0.70
CA TYR A 376 -21.44 -2.42 -1.86
C TYR A 376 -21.56 -1.05 -2.53
N GLN A 377 -22.15 -0.05 -1.86
CA GLN A 377 -22.11 1.36 -2.29
C GLN A 377 -20.82 2.09 -1.84
N THR A 378 -20.07 1.51 -0.90
CA THR A 378 -18.76 1.99 -0.47
C THR A 378 -17.66 1.09 -1.03
N CYS A 379 -16.64 1.71 -1.64
CA CYS A 379 -15.45 1.03 -2.10
C CYS A 379 -14.22 1.37 -1.25
N SER A 380 -13.54 0.36 -0.73
CA SER A 380 -12.22 0.52 -0.12
C SER A 380 -11.14 0.32 -1.18
N ILE A 381 -10.35 1.36 -1.45
CA ILE A 381 -9.20 1.32 -2.35
C ILE A 381 -7.95 1.43 -1.48
N LEU A 382 -7.23 0.34 -1.26
CA LEU A 382 -6.06 0.33 -0.39
C LEU A 382 -4.87 -0.37 -1.04
N PRO A 383 -3.64 0.13 -0.84
CA PRO A 383 -2.45 -0.60 -1.23
C PRO A 383 -2.33 -1.91 -0.44
N LEU A 384 -1.57 -2.87 -0.99
CA LEU A 384 -1.37 -4.17 -0.36
C LEU A 384 -0.81 -4.08 1.06
N SER A 385 -0.02 -3.04 1.35
CA SER A 385 0.50 -2.73 2.69
C SER A 385 -0.60 -2.40 3.70
N GLU A 386 -1.75 -1.92 3.25
CA GLU A 386 -2.90 -1.53 4.06
C GLU A 386 -4.09 -2.50 3.98
N LYS A 387 -3.92 -3.65 3.32
CA LYS A 387 -4.98 -4.67 3.16
C LYS A 387 -5.56 -5.15 4.49
N GLN A 388 -4.80 -5.09 5.59
CA GLN A 388 -5.29 -5.41 6.93
C GLN A 388 -6.55 -4.61 7.31
N ILE A 389 -6.68 -3.36 6.85
CA ILE A 389 -7.86 -2.52 7.14
C ILE A 389 -9.13 -3.17 6.57
N GLN A 390 -9.09 -3.56 5.28
CA GLN A 390 -10.19 -4.27 4.62
C GLN A 390 -10.52 -5.60 5.30
N VAL A 391 -9.49 -6.37 5.70
CA VAL A 391 -9.67 -7.67 6.35
C VAL A 391 -10.29 -7.52 7.73
N GLN A 392 -9.83 -6.56 8.54
CA GLN A 392 -10.34 -6.36 9.90
C GLN A 392 -11.78 -5.86 9.90
N TYR A 393 -12.13 -4.89 9.04
CA TYR A 393 -13.51 -4.44 8.90
C TYR A 393 -14.46 -5.61 8.64
N GLU A 394 -14.09 -6.48 7.72
CA GLU A 394 -14.91 -7.62 7.35
C GLU A 394 -15.01 -8.68 8.45
N LEU A 395 -13.92 -8.96 9.18
CA LEU A 395 -13.93 -9.86 10.33
C LEU A 395 -14.88 -9.36 11.42
N CYS A 396 -14.75 -8.08 11.80
CA CYS A 396 -15.60 -7.44 12.80
C CYS A 396 -17.07 -7.41 12.37
N ARG A 397 -17.35 -7.07 11.10
CA ARG A 397 -18.70 -7.09 10.53
C ARG A 397 -19.34 -8.47 10.61
N LYS A 398 -18.60 -9.53 10.28
CA LYS A 398 -19.07 -10.93 10.40
C LYS A 398 -19.34 -11.34 11.84
N LYS A 399 -18.44 -11.00 12.78
CA LYS A 399 -18.66 -11.24 14.22
C LYS A 399 -19.96 -10.58 14.68
N ARG A 400 -20.17 -9.31 14.35
CA ARG A 400 -21.39 -8.57 14.69
C ARG A 400 -22.65 -9.22 14.12
N MET A 401 -22.64 -9.60 12.84
CA MET A 401 -23.78 -10.31 12.22
C MET A 401 -24.08 -11.65 12.89
N GLY A 402 -23.06 -12.35 13.41
CA GLY A 402 -23.26 -13.58 14.18
C GLY A 402 -23.86 -13.35 15.57
N ILE A 403 -23.58 -12.20 16.19
CA ILE A 403 -24.08 -11.84 17.53
C ILE A 403 -25.50 -11.22 17.47
N SER A 404 -25.79 -10.38 16.46
CA SER A 404 -27.03 -9.61 16.35
C SER A 404 -27.78 -9.91 15.06
N ALA A 405 -28.11 -11.19 14.82
CA ALA A 405 -28.88 -11.59 13.64
C ALA A 405 -30.33 -11.05 13.62
N SER A 406 -30.80 -10.43 14.72
CA SER A 406 -32.21 -10.08 14.93
C SER A 406 -32.54 -8.59 15.03
N VAL A 407 -31.59 -7.65 15.04
CA VAL A 407 -31.91 -6.21 15.21
C VAL A 407 -30.93 -5.33 14.42
N GLU A 408 -31.46 -4.56 13.46
CA GLU A 408 -30.79 -3.60 12.55
C GLU A 408 -29.90 -4.21 11.43
N SER A 409 -30.56 -4.64 10.35
CA SER A 409 -29.96 -5.36 9.22
C SER A 409 -28.93 -4.60 8.37
N ASN A 410 -28.54 -3.35 8.67
CA ASN A 410 -27.63 -2.62 7.79
C ASN A 410 -26.71 -1.54 8.42
N LYS A 411 -26.46 -1.54 9.74
CA LYS A 411 -25.64 -0.48 10.37
C LYS A 411 -24.21 -0.38 9.80
N TYR A 412 -23.60 -1.53 9.49
CA TYR A 412 -22.26 -1.64 8.88
C TYR A 412 -22.35 -2.50 7.62
N PRO A 413 -22.63 -1.89 6.45
CA PRO A 413 -22.88 -2.62 5.22
C PRO A 413 -21.59 -3.29 4.70
N ALA A 414 -21.76 -4.35 3.90
CA ALA A 414 -20.64 -4.95 3.19
C ALA A 414 -20.01 -3.94 2.20
N GLN A 415 -18.70 -3.97 2.05
CA GLN A 415 -17.95 -3.09 1.15
C GLN A 415 -17.41 -3.85 -0.06
N PHE A 416 -17.18 -3.12 -1.14
CA PHE A 416 -16.38 -3.61 -2.25
C PHE A 416 -14.91 -3.27 -2.01
N ASN A 417 -14.01 -4.24 -2.06
CA ASN A 417 -12.60 -4.00 -1.78
C ASN A 417 -11.79 -4.08 -3.07
N ILE A 418 -10.99 -3.05 -3.32
CA ILE A 418 -9.93 -3.02 -4.32
C ILE A 418 -8.62 -2.95 -3.55
N THR A 419 -7.84 -4.03 -3.56
CA THR A 419 -6.46 -3.98 -3.08
C THR A 419 -5.54 -3.69 -4.25
N THR A 420 -4.79 -2.59 -4.22
CA THR A 420 -3.81 -2.25 -5.26
C THR A 420 -2.44 -2.84 -4.92
N LEU A 421 -1.67 -3.16 -5.96
CA LEU A 421 -0.29 -3.58 -5.90
C LEU A 421 0.43 -2.90 -7.05
N ASP A 422 1.15 -1.85 -6.72
CA ASP A 422 1.89 -1.07 -7.71
C ASP A 422 3.18 -1.79 -8.10
N PRO A 423 3.75 -1.45 -9.27
CA PRO A 423 5.08 -1.84 -9.70
C PRO A 423 6.10 -1.96 -8.55
N VAL A 424 6.30 -3.19 -8.06
CA VAL A 424 7.01 -3.42 -6.80
C VAL A 424 8.51 -3.40 -7.03
N ILE A 425 9.25 -2.57 -6.28
CA ILE A 425 10.69 -2.78 -6.14
C ILE A 425 10.92 -3.81 -5.01
N THR A 426 11.64 -4.91 -5.24
CA THR A 426 12.02 -5.88 -4.16
C THR A 426 13.53 -6.06 -4.11
N TYR A 427 14.12 -6.33 -2.93
CA TYR A 427 15.54 -6.64 -2.79
C TYR A 427 15.74 -8.01 -2.13
N SER A 428 16.55 -8.91 -2.69
CA SER A 428 16.76 -10.26 -2.14
C SER A 428 18.20 -10.77 -2.29
N PRO A 429 18.79 -11.43 -1.28
CA PRO A 429 18.68 -12.90 -1.16
C PRO A 429 18.13 -13.44 0.19
N THR A 430 17.95 -12.62 1.23
CA THR A 430 17.62 -13.11 2.61
C THR A 430 16.68 -12.21 3.44
N THR A 431 15.96 -11.23 2.88
CA THR A 431 15.16 -10.31 3.73
C THR A 431 13.81 -9.88 3.15
N GLN A 432 12.89 -9.63 4.11
CA GLN A 432 11.54 -9.12 3.97
C GLN A 432 11.54 -7.60 3.71
N GLY A 433 10.69 -7.15 2.79
CA GLY A 433 10.32 -5.74 2.64
C GLY A 433 9.84 -5.40 1.23
N LEU A 434 8.69 -4.75 1.12
CA LEU A 434 8.43 -3.78 0.04
C LEU A 434 9.58 -2.77 0.06
N LEU A 435 10.22 -2.47 -1.08
CA LEU A 435 11.05 -1.26 -1.12
C LEU A 435 10.14 -0.05 -0.95
N PHE A 436 10.07 0.38 0.29
CA PHE A 436 10.37 1.75 0.67
C PHE A 436 11.40 1.81 1.84
N TYR A 437 12.06 0.68 2.14
CA TYR A 437 12.77 0.43 3.42
C TYR A 437 14.19 -0.14 3.17
N PHE A 438 15.11 0.68 2.66
CA PHE A 438 16.56 0.39 2.71
C PHE A 438 17.36 1.65 3.05
N SER A 439 17.67 1.80 4.33
CA SER A 439 18.44 2.87 4.97
C SER A 439 19.86 3.12 4.45
N HIS A 440 20.46 2.22 3.65
CA HIS A 440 21.85 2.36 3.16
C HIS A 440 22.01 2.46 1.64
N SER A 441 20.91 2.29 0.89
CA SER A 441 20.92 2.36 -0.58
C SER A 441 19.96 3.42 -1.12
N LEU A 442 19.24 4.12 -0.23
CA LEU A 442 18.33 5.22 -0.57
C LEU A 442 19.03 6.36 -1.32
N GLY A 443 20.30 6.65 -1.04
CA GLY A 443 21.06 7.65 -1.81
C GLY A 443 21.35 7.22 -3.25
N LEU A 444 21.64 5.94 -3.47
CA LEU A 444 21.90 5.40 -4.82
C LEU A 444 20.60 5.18 -5.59
N LEU A 445 19.55 4.68 -4.94
CA LEU A 445 18.21 4.54 -5.51
C LEU A 445 17.58 5.91 -5.75
N SER A 446 17.73 6.88 -4.85
CA SER A 446 17.28 8.25 -5.09
C SER A 446 18.08 8.89 -6.21
N THR A 447 19.37 8.61 -6.38
CA THR A 447 20.16 9.04 -7.56
C THR A 447 19.66 8.38 -8.85
N LEU A 448 19.38 7.07 -8.81
CA LEU A 448 18.79 6.33 -9.94
C LEU A 448 17.38 6.83 -10.27
N VAL A 449 16.54 7.18 -9.30
CA VAL A 449 15.16 7.68 -9.50
C VAL A 449 15.16 9.19 -9.83
N SER A 450 16.07 9.98 -9.29
CA SER A 450 16.18 11.43 -9.54
C SER A 450 16.82 11.77 -10.89
N GLU A 451 17.45 10.80 -11.56
CA GLU A 451 17.54 10.87 -13.01
C GLU A 451 16.11 10.87 -13.56
N LYS A 452 15.61 12.07 -13.95
CA LYS A 452 14.32 12.24 -14.66
C LYS A 452 14.14 11.23 -15.80
N LYS A 453 15.24 10.73 -16.37
CA LYS A 453 15.25 9.66 -17.35
C LYS A 453 14.80 8.31 -16.81
N ILE A 454 15.10 7.88 -15.59
CA ILE A 454 14.67 6.59 -15.03
C ILE A 454 13.27 6.66 -14.43
N VAL A 455 12.83 7.77 -13.84
CA VAL A 455 11.39 7.91 -13.52
C VAL A 455 10.57 7.98 -14.80
N SER A 456 10.93 8.86 -15.75
CA SER A 456 10.22 8.87 -17.03
C SER A 456 10.47 7.61 -17.87
N ARG A 457 11.56 6.83 -17.68
CA ARG A 457 11.79 5.50 -18.31
C ARG A 457 11.24 4.34 -17.51
N ALA A 458 10.96 4.41 -16.21
CA ALA A 458 10.17 3.41 -15.53
C ALA A 458 8.72 3.57 -15.97
N SER A 459 8.26 4.82 -16.09
CA SER A 459 6.98 5.18 -16.69
C SER A 459 6.92 4.93 -18.21
N SER A 460 8.03 5.03 -18.97
CA SER A 460 8.05 4.84 -20.46
C SER A 460 8.75 3.58 -21.00
N GLN A 461 9.50 2.84 -20.18
CA GLN A 461 10.06 1.50 -20.47
C GLN A 461 9.25 0.36 -19.85
N LEU A 462 8.02 0.66 -19.45
CA LEU A 462 6.84 -0.17 -19.69
C LEU A 462 6.66 -0.48 -21.20
N LYS A 463 7.73 -0.82 -21.94
CA LYS A 463 7.77 -1.24 -23.35
C LYS A 463 7.28 -2.68 -23.54
N PHE A 464 6.90 -3.35 -22.45
CA PHE A 464 6.16 -4.61 -22.48
C PHE A 464 4.69 -4.42 -22.89
N PHE A 465 4.24 -3.16 -22.94
CA PHE A 465 2.88 -2.76 -23.29
C PHE A 465 2.70 -2.37 -24.77
N HIS A 466 3.73 -2.52 -25.61
CA HIS A 466 3.67 -2.41 -27.07
C HIS A 466 4.58 -3.47 -27.74
N PRO A 467 4.03 -4.42 -28.54
CA PRO A 467 4.81 -5.54 -29.08
C PRO A 467 5.92 -5.18 -30.08
N GLU A 468 5.97 -3.96 -30.63
CA GLU A 468 6.63 -3.74 -31.93
C GLU A 468 8.05 -3.13 -31.92
N LYS A 469 8.67 -2.82 -30.76
CA LYS A 469 9.99 -2.14 -30.74
C LYS A 469 11.05 -2.70 -29.79
N ILE A 470 10.98 -3.99 -29.46
CA ILE A 470 11.82 -4.58 -28.39
C ILE A 470 13.32 -4.69 -28.77
N ASN A 471 13.69 -4.77 -30.05
CA ASN A 471 15.08 -5.09 -30.42
C ASN A 471 16.03 -3.89 -30.56
N HIS A 472 15.56 -2.65 -30.65
CA HIS A 472 16.44 -1.50 -30.91
C HIS A 472 16.95 -0.82 -29.62
N ASP A 473 16.16 -0.87 -28.54
CA ASP A 473 16.44 -0.12 -27.30
C ASP A 473 17.40 -0.84 -26.33
N LEU A 474 17.41 -2.17 -26.31
CA LEU A 474 18.31 -2.95 -25.45
C LEU A 474 19.77 -2.84 -25.90
N THR A 475 20.01 -2.78 -27.21
CA THR A 475 21.35 -2.60 -27.79
C THR A 475 21.89 -1.20 -27.50
N GLU A 476 21.04 -0.17 -27.57
CA GLU A 476 21.42 1.23 -27.30
C GLU A 476 21.72 1.46 -25.80
N LEU A 477 20.98 0.78 -24.92
CA LEU A 477 21.27 0.72 -23.48
C LEU A 477 22.63 0.05 -23.20
N GLN A 478 22.92 -1.09 -23.81
CA GLN A 478 24.21 -1.78 -23.65
C GLN A 478 25.39 -0.96 -24.19
N GLU A 479 25.20 -0.14 -25.23
CA GLU A 479 26.24 0.74 -25.77
C GLU A 479 26.45 2.01 -24.93
N GLN A 480 25.38 2.62 -24.39
CA GLN A 480 25.50 3.84 -23.57
C GLN A 480 26.20 3.59 -22.22
N TYR A 481 26.03 2.40 -21.61
CA TYR A 481 26.66 2.06 -20.33
C TYR A 481 28.08 1.48 -20.44
N LYS A 482 28.57 1.18 -21.65
CA LYS A 482 29.99 0.80 -21.86
C LYS A 482 30.98 1.93 -21.56
N HIS A 483 30.52 3.18 -21.49
CA HIS A 483 31.35 4.37 -21.34
C HIS A 483 31.37 4.96 -19.93
N ILE A 484 30.67 4.35 -18.97
CA ILE A 484 30.75 4.72 -17.55
C ILE A 484 31.67 3.71 -16.87
N LYS A 485 32.97 4.05 -16.80
CA LYS A 485 33.97 3.36 -16.00
C LYS A 485 34.59 4.36 -15.03
#